data_AF-A0A353FMR7-F1
#
_entry.id   AF-A0A353FMR7-F1
#
_cell.length_a   1.000
_cell.length_b   1.000
_cell.length_c   1.000
_cell.angle_alpha   90.00
_cell.angle_beta   90.00
_cell.angle_gamma   90.00
#
_symmetry.space_group_name_H-M   'P 1'
#
loop_
_entity.id
_entity.type
_entity.pdbx_description
1 polymer ?
#
loop_
_entity_poly.entity_id
_entity_poly.type
_entity_poly.pdbx_seq_one_letter_code
_entity_poly.pdbx_strand_id
1 'polypeptide(L)'
;GITDIDRDGVKDYAIGADHADPNGIKDAGSVFLYSGLTGSLLARWDGEHEYAYYGRAICGTGGFVANNQLGILIGTEWADPNNEEDAGIVDLKCYDPFLYAEGDRLDSGLLAARISASEGGMIEFRIDFPDKYAGCEYRVLMSKNGPSVTHFRGLNIPMAMDYWARNSWAGQYASLGFYQNFQGVLDAEGKGYPVFAIGPNRLENWRTYRVIALALAPGTSTPIVSSGPVVIEARP
;
A
#
# COMPACT_ATOMS: atom_id res chain seq x y z
N GLY A 1 -7.98 1.22 16.91
CA GLY A 1 -7.98 1.44 15.47
C GLY A 1 -7.36 2.79 15.18
N ILE A 2 -6.52 2.87 14.16
CA ILE A 2 -5.82 4.06 13.69
C ILE A 2 -6.43 4.50 12.33
N THR A 3 -5.72 5.32 11.56
CA THR A 3 -6.13 5.64 10.19
C THR A 3 -6.00 4.42 9.27
N ASP A 4 -6.54 4.50 8.06
CA ASP A 4 -6.34 3.49 7.01
C ASP A 4 -4.91 3.62 6.47
N ILE A 5 -4.02 2.72 6.90
CA ILE A 5 -2.59 2.76 6.59
C ILE A 5 -2.29 2.02 5.29
N ASP A 6 -2.94 0.87 5.06
CA ASP A 6 -2.76 0.07 3.85
C ASP A 6 -3.59 0.54 2.63
N ARG A 7 -4.49 1.50 2.85
CA ARG A 7 -5.32 2.22 1.87
C ARG A 7 -6.44 1.38 1.28
N ASP A 8 -6.82 0.30 1.94
CA ASP A 8 -7.90 -0.55 1.47
C ASP A 8 -9.30 0.09 1.66
N GLY A 9 -9.40 1.19 2.41
CA GLY A 9 -10.62 1.91 2.72
C GLY A 9 -11.19 1.59 4.11
N VAL A 10 -10.50 0.77 4.90
CA VAL A 10 -10.87 0.41 6.28
C VAL A 10 -9.77 0.87 7.23
N LYS A 11 -10.15 1.31 8.43
CA LYS A 11 -9.20 1.72 9.47
C LYS A 11 -8.41 0.52 10.01
N ASP A 12 -7.10 0.68 10.13
CA ASP A 12 -6.20 -0.38 10.63
C ASP A 12 -6.05 -0.39 12.15
N TYR A 13 -5.29 -1.35 12.67
CA TYR A 13 -5.00 -1.49 14.10
C TYR A 13 -3.51 -1.55 14.35
N ALA A 14 -2.98 -0.62 15.15
CA ALA A 14 -1.65 -0.73 15.73
C ALA A 14 -1.76 -1.19 17.19
N ILE A 15 -0.96 -2.18 17.58
CA ILE A 15 -0.96 -2.80 18.90
C ILE A 15 0.48 -2.79 19.43
N GLY A 16 0.68 -2.18 20.60
CA GLY A 16 1.95 -2.20 21.33
C GLY A 16 2.03 -3.39 22.27
N ALA A 17 3.19 -4.03 22.30
CA ALA A 17 3.60 -5.04 23.26
C ALA A 17 4.95 -4.56 23.83
N ASP A 18 4.89 -3.56 24.70
CA ASP A 18 6.04 -2.79 25.21
C ASP A 18 7.01 -3.62 26.09
N HIS A 19 6.56 -4.74 26.65
CA HIS A 19 7.40 -5.70 27.39
C HIS A 19 7.76 -6.95 26.57
N ALA A 20 7.60 -6.90 25.24
CA ALA A 20 8.07 -7.99 24.39
C ALA A 20 9.60 -8.02 24.35
N ASP A 21 10.15 -9.23 24.19
CA ASP A 21 11.60 -9.46 24.06
C ASP A 21 11.99 -9.84 22.61
N PRO A 22 11.82 -8.94 21.62
CA PRO A 22 12.17 -9.24 20.24
C PRO A 22 13.65 -9.60 20.13
N ASN A 23 13.95 -10.68 19.40
CA ASN A 23 15.31 -11.21 19.23
C ASN A 23 16.05 -11.48 20.55
N GLY A 24 15.32 -11.66 21.67
CA GLY A 24 15.89 -11.89 22.99
C GLY A 24 16.38 -10.63 23.72
N ILE A 25 16.09 -9.43 23.19
CA ILE A 25 16.45 -8.16 23.83
C ILE A 25 15.37 -7.83 24.87
N LYS A 26 15.75 -7.82 26.15
CA LYS A 26 14.82 -7.70 27.27
C LYS A 26 14.05 -6.39 27.23
N ASP A 27 12.72 -6.46 27.36
CA ASP A 27 11.80 -5.31 27.45
C ASP A 27 12.01 -4.28 26.31
N ALA A 28 12.51 -4.72 25.15
CA ALA A 28 12.73 -3.82 24.01
C ALA A 28 11.40 -3.39 23.39
N GLY A 29 10.37 -4.24 23.48
CA GLY A 29 9.02 -3.95 23.00
C GLY A 29 8.85 -4.15 21.49
N SER A 30 7.60 -4.36 21.08
CA SER A 30 7.20 -4.55 19.69
C SER A 30 5.90 -3.79 19.38
N VAL A 31 5.77 -3.29 18.16
CA VAL A 31 4.52 -2.77 17.61
C VAL A 31 4.10 -3.61 16.41
N PHE A 32 2.84 -4.04 16.41
CA PHE A 32 2.23 -4.80 15.33
C PHE A 32 1.16 -3.95 14.65
N LEU A 33 1.23 -3.85 13.32
CA LEU A 33 0.20 -3.24 12.49
C LEU A 33 -0.61 -4.34 11.80
N TYR A 34 -1.92 -4.33 12.02
CA TYR A 34 -2.87 -5.24 11.40
C TYR A 34 -3.84 -4.49 10.50
N SER A 35 -4.10 -5.06 9.33
CA SER A 35 -5.13 -4.58 8.40
C SER A 35 -6.51 -4.71 9.05
N GLY A 36 -7.27 -3.63 9.04
CA GLY A 36 -8.62 -3.62 9.60
C GLY A 36 -9.63 -4.42 8.79
N LEU A 37 -9.37 -4.58 7.49
CA LEU A 37 -10.23 -5.34 6.59
C LEU A 37 -9.90 -6.83 6.60
N THR A 38 -8.61 -7.20 6.58
CA THR A 38 -8.18 -8.61 6.46
C THR A 38 -7.86 -9.27 7.80
N GLY A 39 -7.51 -8.48 8.82
CA GLY A 39 -6.89 -8.98 10.05
C GLY A 39 -5.44 -9.49 9.88
N SER A 40 -4.86 -9.35 8.68
CA SER A 40 -3.48 -9.78 8.41
C SER A 40 -2.47 -8.83 9.03
N LEU A 41 -1.33 -9.36 9.46
CA LEU A 41 -0.18 -8.56 9.89
C LEU A 41 0.40 -7.83 8.66
N LEU A 42 0.34 -6.51 8.67
CA LEU A 42 0.90 -5.63 7.64
C LEU A 42 2.37 -5.32 7.91
N ALA A 43 2.70 -5.03 9.17
CA ALA A 43 4.05 -4.70 9.58
C ALA A 43 4.28 -5.04 11.06
N ARG A 44 5.55 -5.27 11.40
CA ARG A 44 6.03 -5.37 12.77
C ARG A 44 7.28 -4.50 12.89
N TRP A 45 7.36 -3.72 13.95
CA TRP A 45 8.54 -2.94 14.32
C TRP A 45 8.95 -3.34 15.73
N ASP A 46 10.24 -3.61 15.91
CA ASP A 46 10.82 -4.05 17.17
C ASP A 46 11.69 -2.94 17.74
N GLY A 47 11.71 -2.81 19.07
CA GLY A 47 12.70 -1.98 19.75
C GLY A 47 14.11 -2.55 19.59
N GLU A 48 15.10 -1.67 19.63
CA GLU A 48 16.48 -2.00 19.25
C GLU A 48 17.44 -2.14 20.46
N HIS A 49 16.99 -1.80 21.67
CA HIS A 49 17.80 -1.86 22.90
C HIS A 49 16.98 -2.35 24.10
N GLU A 50 17.68 -2.81 25.14
CA GLU A 50 17.04 -3.28 26.37
C GLU A 50 16.25 -2.16 27.03
N TYR A 51 15.07 -2.49 27.55
CA TYR A 51 14.17 -1.57 28.24
C TYR A 51 13.73 -0.34 27.42
N ALA A 52 13.74 -0.46 26.09
CA ALA A 52 13.26 0.59 25.20
C ALA A 52 11.76 0.88 25.39
N TYR A 53 11.00 -0.12 25.84
CA TYR A 53 9.53 -0.10 25.92
C TYR A 53 8.87 0.37 24.62
N TYR A 54 9.41 -0.09 23.49
CA TYR A 54 8.96 0.34 22.18
C TYR A 54 7.48 0.02 21.98
N GLY A 55 6.69 1.04 21.61
CA GLY A 55 5.24 0.86 21.46
C GLY A 55 4.42 1.16 22.70
N ARG A 56 5.02 1.66 23.79
CA ARG A 56 4.29 2.10 24.98
C ARG A 56 3.32 3.26 24.73
N ALA A 57 3.66 4.13 23.77
CA ALA A 57 2.76 5.13 23.22
C ALA A 57 2.70 5.00 21.69
N ILE A 58 1.48 4.94 21.15
CA ILE A 58 1.23 4.85 19.70
C ILE A 58 0.18 5.88 19.32
N CYS A 59 0.42 6.59 18.22
CA CYS A 59 -0.54 7.53 17.64
C CYS A 59 -0.61 7.36 16.12
N GLY A 60 -1.82 7.30 15.57
CA GLY A 60 -1.98 7.43 14.12
C GLY A 60 -1.72 8.86 13.68
N THR A 61 -1.07 9.08 12.53
CA THR A 61 -0.79 10.45 12.05
C THR A 61 -2.04 11.20 11.59
N GLY A 62 -3.20 10.53 11.56
CA GLY A 62 -4.46 11.12 11.09
C GLY A 62 -4.39 11.38 9.59
N GLY A 63 -4.53 12.64 9.18
CA GLY A 63 -4.36 13.09 7.79
C GLY A 63 -2.95 13.55 7.44
N PHE A 64 -1.99 13.50 8.38
CA PHE A 64 -0.61 13.86 8.09
C PHE A 64 0.04 12.78 7.23
N VAL A 65 0.56 13.22 6.10
CA VAL A 65 1.18 12.40 5.06
C VAL A 65 2.65 12.80 4.95
N ALA A 66 3.55 11.86 5.18
CA ALA A 66 4.99 12.03 4.94
C ALA A 66 5.39 11.13 3.76
N ASN A 67 6.20 11.64 2.83
CA ASN A 67 6.61 10.90 1.63
C ASN A 67 5.42 10.29 0.86
N ASN A 68 4.29 11.01 0.83
CA ASN A 68 3.05 10.56 0.20
C ASN A 68 2.45 9.28 0.84
N GLN A 69 2.77 8.98 2.10
CA GLN A 69 2.22 7.86 2.86
C GLN A 69 1.63 8.31 4.21
N LEU A 70 0.55 7.64 4.63
CA LEU A 70 0.06 7.70 6.00
C LEU A 70 0.99 6.90 6.89
N GLY A 71 1.16 7.34 8.13
CA GLY A 71 2.08 6.73 9.06
C GLY A 71 1.50 6.60 10.45
N ILE A 72 2.34 6.06 11.32
CA ILE A 72 2.12 5.95 12.75
C ILE A 72 3.33 6.50 13.48
N LEU A 73 3.06 7.16 14.60
CA LEU A 73 4.08 7.59 15.54
C LEU A 73 4.18 6.55 16.66
N ILE A 74 5.41 6.13 16.97
CA ILE A 74 5.71 5.15 18.01
C ILE A 74 6.72 5.76 18.97
N GLY A 75 6.40 5.75 20.27
CA GLY A 75 7.31 6.20 21.32
C GLY A 75 8.27 5.10 21.78
N THR A 76 9.48 5.54 22.11
CA THR A 76 10.53 4.79 22.81
C THR A 76 10.91 5.59 24.04
N GLU A 77 10.81 5.02 25.24
CA GLU A 77 10.95 5.79 26.48
C GLU A 77 12.41 6.05 26.85
N TRP A 78 13.27 5.02 26.80
CA TRP A 78 14.64 5.09 27.33
C TRP A 78 15.70 5.07 26.23
N ALA A 79 15.37 5.68 25.11
CA ALA A 79 16.33 5.89 24.05
C ALA A 79 17.22 7.10 24.38
N ASP A 80 18.51 6.99 24.04
CA ASP A 80 19.52 8.05 24.25
C ASP A 80 19.94 8.73 22.92
N PRO A 81 19.05 9.48 22.24
CA PRO A 81 19.40 10.15 21.00
C PRO A 81 20.49 11.20 21.22
N ASN A 82 21.49 11.24 20.35
CA ASN A 82 22.57 12.23 20.38
C ASN A 82 23.35 12.30 21.71
N ASN A 83 23.47 11.17 22.42
CA ASN A 83 24.10 11.05 23.75
C ASN A 83 23.38 11.82 24.88
N GLU A 84 22.10 12.12 24.72
CA GLU A 84 21.27 12.64 25.82
C GLU A 84 20.60 11.45 26.53
N GLU A 85 20.96 11.21 27.79
CA GLU A 85 20.44 10.09 28.59
C GLU A 85 18.91 10.21 28.80
N ASP A 86 18.19 9.11 28.60
CA ASP A 86 16.76 8.93 28.82
C ASP A 86 15.85 9.98 28.15
N ALA A 87 16.31 10.60 27.05
CA ALA A 87 15.58 11.66 26.38
C ALA A 87 14.36 11.14 25.59
N GLY A 88 14.37 9.84 25.25
CA GLY A 88 13.32 9.18 24.48
C GLY A 88 13.34 9.56 22.99
N ILE A 89 12.66 8.75 22.17
CA ILE A 89 12.52 8.98 20.72
C ILE A 89 11.06 8.76 20.30
N VAL A 90 10.61 9.53 19.31
CA VAL A 90 9.37 9.25 18.58
C VAL A 90 9.72 8.91 17.13
N ASP A 91 9.42 7.68 16.74
CA ASP A 91 9.59 7.18 15.38
C ASP A 91 8.35 7.46 14.55
N LEU A 92 8.54 7.92 13.31
CA LEU A 92 7.51 7.86 12.27
C LEU A 92 7.72 6.61 11.42
N LYS A 93 6.75 5.68 11.47
CA LYS A 93 6.72 4.51 10.59
C LYS A 93 5.60 4.64 9.56
N CYS A 94 5.91 4.35 8.31
CA CYS A 94 4.94 4.32 7.21
C CYS A 94 4.80 2.90 6.66
N TYR A 95 3.65 2.62 6.05
CA TYR A 95 3.44 1.41 5.27
C TYR A 95 3.72 1.68 3.79
N ASP A 96 4.55 0.82 3.19
CA ASP A 96 4.83 0.87 1.76
C ASP A 96 3.80 0.03 0.99
N PRO A 97 2.92 0.65 0.19
CA PRO A 97 1.95 -0.09 -0.59
C PRO A 97 2.52 -0.68 -1.87
N PHE A 98 3.79 -0.43 -2.24
CA PHE A 98 4.45 -0.88 -3.48
C PHE A 98 3.82 -0.43 -4.81
N LEU A 99 2.67 0.25 -4.79
CA LEU A 99 2.04 0.85 -5.97
C LEU A 99 1.65 2.29 -5.66
N TYR A 100 2.01 3.17 -6.58
CA TYR A 100 1.80 4.60 -6.51
C TYR A 100 1.18 5.07 -7.82
N ALA A 101 0.39 6.14 -7.75
CA ALA A 101 -0.05 6.87 -8.93
C ALA A 101 0.45 8.31 -8.84
N GLU A 102 1.03 8.79 -9.94
CA GLU A 102 1.46 10.16 -10.15
C GLU A 102 0.29 10.91 -10.82
N GLY A 103 -0.19 11.98 -10.16
CA GLY A 103 -1.38 12.75 -10.55
C GLY A 103 -1.71 13.85 -9.53
N ASP A 104 -2.81 14.59 -9.75
CA ASP A 104 -3.19 15.75 -8.92
C ASP A 104 -3.26 15.41 -7.42
N ARG A 105 -2.29 15.98 -6.68
CA ARG A 105 -2.17 15.88 -5.23
C ARG A 105 -3.43 16.46 -4.59
N LEU A 106 -4.06 15.70 -3.71
CA LEU A 106 -5.17 16.18 -2.93
C LEU A 106 -4.73 16.47 -1.52
N ASP A 107 -4.96 17.73 -1.15
CA ASP A 107 -5.13 18.14 0.22
C ASP A 107 -6.08 17.15 0.91
N SER A 108 -5.61 16.57 2.01
CA SER A 108 -6.26 15.56 2.87
C SER A 108 -6.21 14.10 2.40
N GLY A 109 -5.02 13.51 2.49
CA GLY A 109 -4.88 12.19 3.14
C GLY A 109 -5.64 11.01 2.52
N LEU A 110 -5.50 10.79 1.22
CA LEU A 110 -5.51 9.46 0.60
C LEU A 110 -4.94 9.61 -0.82
N LEU A 111 -4.12 8.67 -1.28
CA LEU A 111 -3.55 8.68 -2.63
C LEU A 111 -4.58 8.27 -3.70
N ALA A 112 -5.70 8.99 -3.76
CA ALA A 112 -6.65 8.83 -4.85
C ALA A 112 -6.13 9.58 -6.09
N ALA A 113 -5.78 8.85 -7.14
CA ALA A 113 -5.58 9.45 -8.44
C ALA A 113 -6.93 9.94 -8.97
N ARG A 114 -6.96 11.11 -9.61
CA ARG A 114 -8.18 11.67 -10.19
C ARG A 114 -8.10 11.68 -11.70
N ILE A 115 -9.25 11.46 -12.32
CA ILE A 115 -9.39 11.58 -13.76
C ILE A 115 -10.75 12.18 -14.10
N SER A 116 -10.78 13.13 -15.02
CA SER A 116 -12.03 13.70 -15.49
C SER A 116 -12.74 12.68 -16.36
N ALA A 117 -13.99 12.39 -16.04
CA ALA A 117 -14.86 11.56 -16.84
C ALA A 117 -15.29 12.29 -18.11
N SER A 118 -15.40 13.62 -18.07
CA SER A 118 -15.79 14.44 -19.24
C SER A 118 -14.62 14.74 -20.18
N GLU A 119 -13.42 14.95 -19.65
CA GLU A 119 -12.22 15.32 -20.43
C GLU A 119 -11.30 14.12 -20.70
N GLY A 120 -11.36 13.09 -19.85
CA GLY A 120 -10.39 12.00 -19.84
C GLY A 120 -9.13 12.38 -19.06
N GLY A 121 -8.01 11.74 -19.37
CA GLY A 121 -6.73 12.05 -18.76
C GLY A 121 -5.73 10.91 -18.85
N MET A 122 -4.58 11.13 -18.21
CA MET A 122 -3.50 10.15 -18.09
C MET A 122 -3.13 10.00 -16.62
N ILE A 123 -2.93 8.77 -16.18
CA ILE A 123 -2.41 8.41 -14.87
C ILE A 123 -1.17 7.55 -15.10
N GLU A 124 -0.05 8.02 -14.57
CA GLU A 124 1.19 7.27 -14.53
C GLU A 124 1.27 6.53 -13.20
N PHE A 125 1.54 5.23 -13.25
CA PHE A 125 1.74 4.42 -12.07
C PHE A 125 3.22 4.11 -11.89
N ARG A 126 3.62 3.95 -10.64
CA ARG A 126 4.93 3.43 -10.27
C ARG A 126 4.75 2.21 -9.39
N ILE A 127 5.23 1.07 -9.89
CA ILE A 127 5.42 -0.15 -9.10
C ILE A 127 6.81 -0.06 -8.49
N ASP A 128 6.92 -0.37 -7.21
CA ASP A 128 8.15 -0.24 -6.41
C ASP A 128 8.21 -1.41 -5.42
N PHE A 129 8.24 -2.64 -5.95
CA PHE A 129 8.42 -3.82 -5.11
C PHE A 129 9.88 -3.92 -4.66
N PRO A 130 10.18 -4.53 -3.51
CA PRO A 130 11.56 -4.75 -3.07
C PRO A 130 12.40 -5.53 -4.11
N ASP A 131 13.70 -5.21 -4.22
CA ASP A 131 14.66 -5.80 -5.18
C ASP A 131 14.68 -7.34 -5.23
N LYS A 132 14.26 -8.03 -4.15
CA LYS A 132 14.11 -9.49 -4.15
C LYS A 132 13.10 -10.01 -5.19
N TYR A 133 12.25 -9.14 -5.73
CA TYR A 133 11.30 -9.42 -6.80
C TYR A 133 11.80 -8.93 -8.17
N ALA A 134 13.02 -8.43 -8.28
CA ALA A 134 13.62 -8.05 -9.56
C ALA A 134 13.53 -9.19 -10.59
N GLY A 135 13.20 -8.85 -11.83
CA GLY A 135 13.02 -9.83 -12.90
C GLY A 135 11.77 -10.71 -12.79
N CYS A 136 10.94 -10.55 -11.75
CA CYS A 136 9.63 -11.21 -11.71
C CYS A 136 8.69 -10.59 -12.74
N GLU A 137 7.85 -11.42 -13.37
CA GLU A 137 6.72 -10.92 -14.13
C GLU A 137 5.77 -10.18 -13.18
N TYR A 138 5.23 -9.06 -13.63
CA TYR A 138 4.18 -8.35 -12.91
C TYR A 138 2.92 -8.20 -13.75
N ARG A 139 1.80 -8.03 -13.05
CA ARG A 139 0.51 -7.71 -13.66
C ARG A 139 -0.25 -6.70 -12.81
N VAL A 140 -0.78 -5.68 -13.46
CA VAL A 140 -1.66 -4.67 -12.87
C VAL A 140 -3.10 -5.10 -13.08
N LEU A 141 -3.85 -5.17 -11.98
CA LEU A 141 -5.27 -5.51 -11.99
C LEU A 141 -6.11 -4.28 -11.65
N MET A 142 -7.32 -4.23 -12.19
CA MET A 142 -8.26 -3.14 -11.95
C MET A 142 -9.64 -3.69 -11.61
N SER A 143 -10.33 -3.09 -10.64
CA SER A 143 -11.69 -3.44 -10.22
C SER A 143 -12.57 -2.19 -10.16
N LYS A 144 -13.87 -2.37 -10.37
CA LYS A 144 -14.91 -1.33 -10.26
C LYS A 144 -15.68 -1.38 -8.93
N ASN A 145 -15.34 -2.33 -8.05
CA ASN A 145 -16.01 -2.52 -6.78
C ASN A 145 -15.30 -1.76 -5.64
N GLY A 146 -16.01 -1.59 -4.52
CA GLY A 146 -15.49 -0.97 -3.31
C GLY A 146 -14.41 -1.80 -2.58
N PRO A 147 -14.01 -1.38 -1.37
CA PRO A 147 -13.12 -2.14 -0.49
C PRO A 147 -13.50 -3.62 -0.43
N SER A 148 -12.53 -4.52 -0.63
CA SER A 148 -12.76 -5.96 -0.59
C SER A 148 -11.44 -6.70 -0.45
N VAL A 149 -11.50 -7.91 0.10
CA VAL A 149 -10.38 -8.84 0.14
C VAL A 149 -10.78 -10.08 -0.62
N THR A 150 -9.95 -10.47 -1.59
CA THR A 150 -10.14 -11.74 -2.30
C THR A 150 -8.96 -12.64 -2.04
N HIS A 151 -9.22 -13.89 -1.65
CA HIS A 151 -8.19 -14.94 -1.70
C HIS A 151 -8.04 -15.41 -3.14
N PHE A 152 -6.93 -15.08 -3.78
CA PHE A 152 -6.67 -15.35 -5.19
C PHE A 152 -5.35 -16.11 -5.35
N ARG A 153 -5.45 -17.37 -5.79
CA ARG A 153 -4.29 -18.23 -6.10
C ARG A 153 -3.26 -18.32 -4.96
N GLY A 154 -3.73 -18.40 -3.72
CA GLY A 154 -2.87 -18.51 -2.54
C GLY A 154 -2.46 -17.18 -1.90
N LEU A 155 -2.83 -16.04 -2.50
CA LEU A 155 -2.50 -14.71 -2.01
C LEU A 155 -3.78 -13.91 -1.71
N ASN A 156 -3.82 -13.23 -0.56
CA ASN A 156 -4.89 -12.26 -0.28
C ASN A 156 -4.59 -10.96 -1.03
N ILE A 157 -5.54 -10.50 -1.82
CA ILE A 157 -5.43 -9.23 -2.56
C ILE A 157 -6.44 -8.21 -2.01
N PRO A 158 -6.07 -6.93 -1.85
CA PRO A 158 -6.93 -5.88 -1.27
C PRO A 158 -7.88 -5.30 -2.32
N MET A 159 -8.53 -6.17 -3.09
CA MET A 159 -9.46 -5.80 -4.15
C MET A 159 -10.44 -6.94 -4.46
N ALA A 160 -11.62 -6.60 -4.96
CA ALA A 160 -12.59 -7.56 -5.45
C ALA A 160 -12.19 -8.13 -6.82
N MET A 161 -12.29 -9.45 -6.97
CA MET A 161 -12.08 -10.15 -8.25
C MET A 161 -13.34 -10.11 -9.15
N ASP A 162 -13.75 -8.91 -9.54
CA ASP A 162 -14.89 -8.65 -10.43
C ASP A 162 -14.59 -8.94 -11.91
N TYR A 163 -15.49 -8.56 -12.83
CA TYR A 163 -15.29 -8.75 -14.27
C TYR A 163 -14.03 -8.02 -14.78
N TRP A 164 -13.75 -6.82 -14.26
CA TRP A 164 -12.57 -6.05 -14.66
C TRP A 164 -11.28 -6.68 -14.13
N ALA A 165 -11.29 -7.18 -12.90
CA ALA A 165 -10.13 -7.82 -12.29
C ALA A 165 -9.79 -9.14 -12.98
N ARG A 166 -10.80 -9.93 -13.36
CA ARG A 166 -10.58 -11.19 -14.11
C ARG A 166 -10.06 -10.95 -15.52
N ASN A 167 -10.56 -9.92 -16.21
CA ASN A 167 -10.09 -9.59 -17.55
C ASN A 167 -8.68 -8.98 -17.53
N SER A 168 -8.40 -8.05 -16.60
CA SER A 168 -7.04 -7.54 -16.42
C SER A 168 -6.07 -8.66 -16.03
N TRP A 169 -6.50 -9.65 -15.24
CA TRP A 169 -5.71 -10.85 -14.99
C TRP A 169 -5.42 -11.64 -16.27
N ALA A 170 -6.36 -11.71 -17.21
CA ALA A 170 -6.14 -12.35 -18.51
C ALA A 170 -5.32 -11.49 -19.50
N GLY A 171 -4.81 -10.33 -19.08
CA GLY A 171 -4.14 -9.37 -19.96
C GLY A 171 -5.10 -8.62 -20.89
N GLN A 172 -6.39 -8.71 -20.62
CA GLN A 172 -7.46 -8.07 -21.40
C GLN A 172 -7.96 -6.84 -20.65
N TYR A 173 -7.44 -5.67 -21.02
CA TYR A 173 -7.86 -4.39 -20.45
C TYR A 173 -9.04 -3.81 -21.24
N ALA A 174 -9.92 -3.07 -20.56
CA ALA A 174 -11.14 -2.56 -21.17
C ALA A 174 -10.81 -1.63 -22.35
N SER A 175 -11.42 -1.85 -23.52
CA SER A 175 -11.15 -1.09 -24.76
C SER A 175 -11.48 0.41 -24.69
N LEU A 176 -11.99 0.89 -23.56
CA LEU A 176 -12.36 2.27 -23.34
C LEU A 176 -11.15 3.18 -23.16
N GLY A 177 -9.97 2.65 -22.79
CA GLY A 177 -8.72 3.39 -22.59
C GLY A 177 -7.50 2.71 -23.24
N PHE A 178 -6.38 3.42 -23.16
CA PHE A 178 -5.05 2.98 -23.54
C PHE A 178 -4.30 2.52 -22.28
N TYR A 179 -3.75 1.31 -22.34
CA TYR A 179 -3.02 0.69 -21.24
C TYR A 179 -1.64 0.31 -21.75
N GLN A 180 -0.62 0.91 -21.18
CA GLN A 180 0.77 0.64 -21.50
C GLN A 180 1.47 0.05 -20.28
N ASN A 181 2.24 -1.01 -20.48
CA ASN A 181 3.01 -1.67 -19.41
C ASN A 181 2.15 -2.09 -18.19
N PHE A 182 0.88 -2.46 -18.40
CA PHE A 182 0.05 -3.04 -17.34
C PHE A 182 0.42 -4.51 -17.05
N GLN A 183 1.29 -5.09 -17.88
CA GLN A 183 1.95 -6.36 -17.65
C GLN A 183 3.37 -6.25 -18.19
N GLY A 184 4.32 -6.93 -17.56
CA GLY A 184 5.71 -6.86 -17.95
C GLY A 184 6.60 -7.60 -16.97
N VAL A 185 7.89 -7.24 -16.97
CA VAL A 185 8.91 -7.76 -16.05
C VAL A 185 9.44 -6.58 -15.24
N LEU A 186 9.60 -6.78 -13.93
CA LEU A 186 10.18 -5.77 -13.04
C LEU A 186 11.66 -5.58 -13.37
N ASP A 187 12.15 -4.34 -13.25
CA ASP A 187 13.57 -4.04 -13.47
C ASP A 187 14.47 -4.59 -12.33
N ALA A 188 15.76 -4.25 -12.39
CA ALA A 188 16.75 -4.76 -11.43
C ALA A 188 16.50 -4.28 -9.99
N GLU A 189 15.72 -3.21 -9.85
CA GLU A 189 15.31 -2.61 -8.58
C GLU A 189 13.86 -2.96 -8.22
N GLY A 190 13.24 -3.93 -8.89
CA GLY A 190 11.87 -4.36 -8.58
C GLY A 190 10.77 -3.39 -9.04
N LYS A 191 11.05 -2.51 -10.01
CA LYS A 191 10.14 -1.45 -10.43
C LYS A 191 9.46 -1.70 -11.76
N GLY A 192 8.35 -0.99 -11.98
CA GLY A 192 7.60 -0.99 -13.22
C GLY A 192 6.83 0.33 -13.40
N TYR A 193 6.56 0.71 -14.64
CA TYR A 193 5.97 2.01 -14.98
C TYR A 193 4.73 1.85 -15.88
N PRO A 194 3.59 1.37 -15.34
CA PRO A 194 2.32 1.30 -16.06
C PRO A 194 1.76 2.69 -16.35
N VAL A 195 1.14 2.89 -17.52
CA VAL A 195 0.44 4.12 -17.87
C VAL A 195 -0.97 3.79 -18.32
N PHE A 196 -1.94 4.49 -17.74
CA PHE A 196 -3.34 4.44 -18.16
C PHE A 196 -3.72 5.80 -18.72
N ALA A 197 -4.20 5.81 -19.96
CA ALA A 197 -4.79 7.00 -20.56
C ALA A 197 -6.20 6.69 -21.04
N ILE A 198 -7.10 7.66 -20.93
CA ILE A 198 -8.47 7.51 -21.40
C ILE A 198 -8.96 8.79 -22.04
N GLY A 199 -9.75 8.63 -23.10
CA GLY A 199 -10.38 9.76 -23.78
C GLY A 199 -11.63 10.30 -23.04
N PRO A 200 -12.12 11.46 -23.46
CA PRO A 200 -13.30 12.11 -22.87
C PRO A 200 -14.55 11.23 -22.95
N ASN A 201 -15.41 11.31 -21.92
CA ASN A 201 -16.72 10.65 -21.83
C ASN A 201 -16.70 9.11 -21.89
N ARG A 202 -15.61 8.49 -21.44
CA ARG A 202 -15.42 7.02 -21.45
C ARG A 202 -15.52 6.38 -20.06
N LEU A 203 -15.56 7.18 -19.00
CA LEU A 203 -15.73 6.74 -17.62
C LEU A 203 -17.12 7.05 -17.11
N GLU A 204 -17.63 6.19 -16.24
CA GLU A 204 -18.84 6.48 -15.46
C GLU A 204 -18.55 7.57 -14.43
N ASN A 205 -19.37 8.63 -14.40
CA ASN A 205 -19.26 9.70 -13.41
C ASN A 205 -19.39 9.17 -11.98
N TRP A 206 -18.60 9.72 -11.06
CA TRP A 206 -18.55 9.35 -9.64
C TRP A 206 -18.18 7.89 -9.39
N ARG A 207 -17.56 7.24 -10.38
CA ARG A 207 -17.11 5.87 -10.25
C ARG A 207 -15.73 5.82 -9.62
N THR A 208 -15.59 4.92 -8.65
CA THR A 208 -14.30 4.59 -8.05
C THR A 208 -13.79 3.30 -8.65
N TYR A 209 -12.50 3.31 -9.02
CA TYR A 209 -11.77 2.13 -9.44
C TYR A 209 -10.66 1.84 -8.44
N ARG A 210 -10.35 0.56 -8.25
CA ARG A 210 -9.21 0.12 -7.47
C ARG A 210 -8.21 -0.54 -8.40
N VAL A 211 -6.94 -0.24 -8.18
CA VAL A 211 -5.83 -0.78 -8.98
C VAL A 211 -4.80 -1.36 -8.02
N ILE A 212 -4.34 -2.57 -8.31
CA ILE A 212 -3.24 -3.23 -7.58
C ILE A 212 -2.22 -3.76 -8.58
N ALA A 213 -0.97 -3.90 -8.14
CA ALA A 213 0.06 -4.64 -8.85
C ALA A 213 0.31 -5.97 -8.13
N LEU A 214 0.58 -7.01 -8.90
CA LEU A 214 1.01 -8.32 -8.42
C LEU A 214 2.36 -8.63 -9.04
N ALA A 215 3.30 -9.18 -8.26
CA ALA A 215 4.46 -9.89 -8.81
C ALA A 215 4.19 -11.40 -8.80
N LEU A 216 4.67 -12.09 -9.83
CA LEU A 216 4.44 -13.52 -10.07
C LEU A 216 5.73 -14.31 -9.84
N ALA A 217 5.61 -15.53 -9.33
CA ALA A 217 6.73 -16.45 -9.25
C ALA A 217 7.29 -16.71 -10.68
N PRO A 218 8.62 -16.63 -10.88
CA PRO A 218 9.24 -16.74 -12.21
C PRO A 218 8.79 -17.96 -12.99
N GLY A 219 8.38 -17.76 -14.25
CA GLY A 219 7.92 -18.84 -15.14
C GLY A 219 6.56 -19.45 -14.76
N THR A 220 5.82 -18.84 -13.85
CA THR A 220 4.50 -19.32 -13.40
C THR A 220 3.44 -18.22 -13.50
N SER A 221 2.18 -18.58 -13.25
CA SER A 221 1.08 -17.62 -13.06
C SER A 221 0.61 -17.56 -11.60
N THR A 222 1.53 -17.80 -10.66
CA THR A 222 1.25 -17.78 -9.23
C THR A 222 1.67 -16.43 -8.65
N PRO A 223 0.74 -15.60 -8.15
CA PRO A 223 1.09 -14.35 -7.50
C PRO A 223 1.78 -14.61 -6.16
N ILE A 224 2.86 -13.89 -5.88
CA ILE A 224 3.69 -14.05 -4.68
C ILE A 224 3.68 -12.83 -3.76
N VAL A 225 3.38 -11.65 -4.30
CA VAL A 225 3.18 -10.42 -3.52
C VAL A 225 2.16 -9.53 -4.20
N SER A 226 1.37 -8.82 -3.40
CA SER A 226 0.44 -7.79 -3.84
C SER A 226 0.90 -6.45 -3.32
N SER A 227 0.72 -5.42 -4.13
CA SER A 227 0.70 -4.04 -3.65
C SER A 227 -0.56 -3.79 -2.79
N GLY A 228 -0.55 -2.70 -2.03
CA GLY A 228 -1.77 -2.03 -1.60
C GLY A 228 -2.52 -1.41 -2.80
N PRO A 229 -3.79 -1.04 -2.63
CA PRO A 229 -4.57 -0.48 -3.73
C PRO A 229 -4.29 1.01 -3.94
N VAL A 230 -4.23 1.41 -5.21
CA VAL A 230 -4.46 2.78 -5.63
C VAL A 230 -5.93 2.94 -5.98
N VAL A 231 -6.53 4.03 -5.49
CA VAL A 231 -7.91 4.39 -5.80
C VAL A 231 -7.92 5.42 -6.92
N ILE A 232 -8.77 5.21 -7.93
CA ILE A 232 -9.00 6.20 -9.00
C ILE A 232 -10.42 6.71 -8.90
N GLU A 233 -10.59 8.02 -8.79
CA GLU A 233 -11.89 8.68 -8.80
C GLU A 233 -12.17 9.30 -10.17
N ALA A 234 -13.20 8.81 -10.85
CA ALA A 234 -13.74 9.43 -12.05
C ALA A 234 -14.70 10.56 -11.65
N ARG A 235 -14.26 11.81 -11.82
CA ARG A 235 -15.05 13.00 -11.50
C ARG A 235 -15.66 13.63 -12.76
N PRO A 236 -16.83 14.28 -12.68
CA PRO A 236 -17.40 14.99 -13.82
C PRO A 236 -16.45 16.03 -14.41
#